data_AF-A0A1G8VQ47-F1
#
_entry.id   AF-A0A1G8VQ47-F1
#
_cell.length_a   1.000
_cell.length_b   1.000
_cell.length_c   1.000
_cell.angle_alpha   90.00
_cell.angle_beta   90.00
_cell.angle_gamma   90.00
#
_symmetry.space_group_name_H-M   'P 1'
#
loop_
_entity.id
_entity.type
_entity.pdbx_description
1 polymer ?
#
loop_
_entity_poly.entity_id
_entity_poly.type
_entity_poly.pdbx_seq_one_letter_code
_entity_poly.pdbx_strand_id
1 'polypeptide(L)' 'MAKFKALIKFKGTKEKKTFEKDEEFEMTVKRSDEVQKNIKEKYGIDEVMERLDGPDNDADNKSGDKSEEDGDK' A
#
# COMPACT_ATOMS: atom_id res chain seq x y z
N MET A 1 4.53 -3.63 14.91
CA MET A 1 4.40 -3.22 13.49
C MET A 1 3.15 -3.92 12.96
N ALA A 2 2.55 -3.43 11.89
CA ALA A 2 1.43 -4.07 11.22
C ALA A 2 1.72 -4.11 9.71
N LYS A 3 1.24 -5.17 9.06
CA LYS A 3 1.30 -5.31 7.60
C LYS A 3 0.17 -4.51 6.96
N PHE A 4 0.53 -3.83 5.88
CA PHE A 4 -0.39 -3.06 5.05
C PHE A 4 -0.15 -3.40 3.58
N LYS A 5 -1.18 -3.26 2.77
CA LYS A 5 -1.16 -3.37 1.31
C LYS A 5 -1.47 -2.02 0.70
N ALA A 6 -0.65 -1.55 -0.23
CA ALA A 6 -0.91 -0.32 -0.96
C ALA A 6 -2.07 -0.54 -1.94
N LEU A 7 -3.14 0.26 -1.84
CA LEU A 7 -4.25 0.21 -2.81
C LEU A 7 -3.96 1.06 -4.05
N ILE A 8 -3.05 2.02 -3.91
CA ILE A 8 -2.59 2.91 -4.97
C ILE A 8 -1.08 3.07 -4.88
N LYS A 9 -0.45 3.48 -5.97
CA LYS A 9 0.94 3.92 -5.97
C LYS A 9 1.08 5.24 -5.21
N PHE A 10 1.89 5.28 -4.16
CA PHE A 10 2.18 6.51 -3.44
C PHE A 10 3.65 6.61 -3.04
N LYS A 11 4.14 7.84 -2.89
CA LYS A 11 5.52 8.11 -2.47
C LYS A 11 5.56 8.48 -1.00
N GLY A 12 6.17 7.63 -0.19
CA GLY A 12 6.45 7.91 1.21
C GLY A 12 7.54 8.99 1.32
N THR A 13 7.15 10.23 1.58
CA THR A 13 8.11 11.35 1.67
C THR A 13 9.11 11.17 2.81
N LYS A 14 8.69 10.58 3.94
CA LYS A 14 9.56 10.26 5.09
C LYS A 14 10.51 9.09 4.80
N GLU A 15 10.04 8.06 4.11
CA GLU A 15 10.82 6.86 3.79
C GLU A 15 11.65 7.02 2.52
N LYS A 16 11.40 8.08 1.74
CA LYS A 16 11.95 8.31 0.38
C LYS A 16 11.75 7.09 -0.54
N LYS A 17 10.77 6.24 -0.22
CA LYS A 17 10.41 5.04 -0.96
C LYS A 17 9.11 5.29 -1.71
N THR A 18 9.02 4.73 -2.90
CA THR A 18 7.75 4.62 -3.64
C THR A 18 7.18 3.25 -3.33
N PHE A 19 5.93 3.22 -2.89
CA PHE A 19 5.17 1.99 -2.73
C PHE A 19 4.36 1.79 -4.01
N GLU A 20 4.54 0.63 -4.64
CA GLU A 20 3.77 0.26 -5.82
C GLU A 20 2.35 -0.14 -5.42
N LYS A 21 1.42 -0.15 -6.38
CA LYS A 21 0.07 -0.67 -6.13
C LYS A 21 0.18 -2.17 -5.81
N ASP A 22 -0.62 -2.63 -4.86
CA ASP A 22 -0.66 -4.01 -4.35
C ASP A 22 0.63 -4.45 -3.63
N GLU A 23 1.59 -3.55 -3.40
CA GLU A 23 2.79 -3.82 -2.60
C GLU A 23 2.42 -3.98 -1.12
N GLU A 24 2.90 -5.08 -0.53
CA GLU A 24 2.81 -5.33 0.91
C GLU A 24 4.01 -4.70 1.63
N PHE A 25 3.75 -3.97 2.71
CA PHE A 25 4.78 -3.32 3.51
C PHE A 25 4.41 -3.30 4.99
N GLU A 26 5.43 -3.20 5.84
CA GLU A 26 5.26 -3.15 7.29
C GLU A 26 5.50 -1.73 7.80
N MET A 27 4.53 -1.19 8.54
CA MET A 27 4.70 0.07 9.25
C MET A 27 3.96 0.09 10.58
N THR A 28 4.07 1.19 11.31
CA THR A 28 3.29 1.37 12.55
C THR A 28 1.90 1.90 12.23
N VAL A 29 0.89 1.48 12.99
CA VAL A 29 -0.49 1.96 12.83
C VAL A 29 -0.58 3.49 12.91
N LYS A 30 0.15 4.10 13.85
CA LYS A 30 0.25 5.57 13.94
C LYS A 30 0.74 6.20 12.64
N ARG A 31 1.68 5.55 11.95
CA ARG A 31 2.22 6.06 10.67
C ARG A 31 1.24 5.86 9.53
N SER A 32 0.52 4.74 9.46
CA SER A 32 -0.52 4.56 8.44
C SER A 32 -1.61 5.61 8.57
N ASP A 33 -2.06 5.93 9.80
CA ASP A 33 -3.01 7.02 10.06
C ASP A 33 -2.48 8.38 9.59
N GLU A 34 -1.22 8.71 9.90
CA GLU A 34 -0.58 9.95 9.42
C GLU A 34 -0.56 10.01 7.88
N VAL A 35 -0.25 8.91 7.21
CA VAL A 35 -0.16 8.86 5.73
C VAL A 35 -1.54 8.98 5.10
N GLN A 36 -2.54 8.20 5.56
CA GLN A 36 -3.92 8.29 5.08
C GLN A 36 -4.46 9.72 5.26
N LYS A 37 -4.29 10.32 6.44
CA LYS A 37 -4.75 11.68 6.70
C LYS A 37 -4.10 12.69 5.74
N ASN A 38 -2.78 12.64 5.56
CA ASN A 38 -2.07 13.56 4.67
C ASN A 38 -2.53 13.42 3.21
N ILE A 39 -2.77 12.18 2.75
CA ILE A 39 -3.20 11.94 1.36
C ILE A 39 -4.66 12.37 1.18
N LYS A 40 -5.53 12.10 2.15
CA LYS A 40 -6.91 12.60 2.16
C LYS A 40 -6.96 14.12 2.10
N GLU A 41 -6.17 14.82 2.91
CA GLU A 41 -6.13 16.29 2.93
C GLU A 41 -5.59 16.89 1.62
N LYS A 42 -4.64 16.24 0.95
CA LYS A 42 -4.00 16.76 -0.28
C LYS A 42 -4.70 16.37 -1.57
N TYR A 43 -5.25 15.16 -1.62
CA TYR A 43 -5.75 14.54 -2.85
C TYR A 43 -7.22 14.11 -2.75
N GLY A 44 -7.84 14.17 -1.56
CA GLY A 44 -9.23 13.75 -1.37
C GLY A 44 -9.44 12.24 -1.45
N ILE A 45 -8.39 11.44 -1.24
CA ILE A 45 -8.46 9.97 -1.29
C ILE A 45 -8.56 9.43 0.13
N ASP A 46 -9.65 8.74 0.44
CA ASP A 46 -9.91 8.17 1.76
C ASP A 46 -9.05 6.93 2.06
N GLU A 47 -8.89 6.03 1.10
CA GLU A 47 -8.24 4.75 1.30
C GLU A 47 -7.05 4.57 0.35
N VAL A 48 -5.84 4.63 0.90
CA VAL A 48 -4.58 4.48 0.14
C VAL A 48 -3.85 3.17 0.43
N MET A 49 -4.17 2.57 1.56
CA MET A 49 -3.58 1.33 2.05
C MET A 49 -4.58 0.60 2.94
N GLU A 50 -4.55 -0.72 2.87
CA GLU A 50 -5.37 -1.63 3.64
C GLU A 50 -4.51 -2.37 4.66
N ARG A 51 -5.02 -2.63 5.87
CA ARG A 51 -4.27 -3.37 6.90
C ARG A 51 -4.51 -4.87 6.73
N LEU A 52 -3.44 -5.63 6.54
CA LEU A 52 -3.47 -7.08 6.35
C LEU A 52 -3.36 -7.89 7.64
N ASP A 53 -2.94 -7.27 8.75
CA ASP A 53 -2.71 -7.96 10.03
C ASP A 53 -3.96 -7.96 10.95
N GLY A 54 -5.15 -7.80 10.36
CA GLY A 54 -6.42 -7.87 11.10
C GLY A 54 -6.91 -9.31 11.24
N PRO A 55 -7.66 -9.66 12.31
CA PRO A 55 -8.23 -11.01 12.50
C PRO A 55 -9.21 -11.46 11.39
N ASP A 56 -9.52 -10.58 10.43
CA ASP A 56 -10.39 -10.83 9.28
C ASP A 56 -9.63 -11.13 7.95
N ASN A 57 -8.28 -11.14 7.93
CA ASN A 57 -7.49 -11.26 6.69
C ASN A 57 -7.12 -12.69 6.24
N ASP A 58 -7.78 -13.73 6.78
CA ASP A 58 -7.62 -15.10 6.28
C ASP A 58 -8.44 -15.39 5.00
N ALA A 59 -9.10 -14.38 4.42
CA ALA A 59 -9.87 -14.52 3.19
C ALA A 59 -9.53 -13.42 2.17
N ASP A 60 -9.03 -13.85 1.00
CA ASP A 60 -9.13 -13.13 -0.27
C ASP A 60 -8.36 -11.81 -0.42
N ASN A 61 -7.08 -11.86 -0.83
CA ASN A 61 -6.70 -11.05 -2.00
C ASN A 61 -5.48 -11.58 -2.77
N LYS A 62 -5.80 -12.40 -3.77
CA LYS A 62 -4.92 -12.83 -4.85
C LYS A 62 -4.81 -11.70 -5.88
N SER A 63 -3.87 -10.79 -5.71
CA SER A 63 -3.40 -9.87 -6.76
C SER A 63 -1.89 -10.09 -6.89
N GLY A 64 -1.34 -10.78 -7.89
CA GLY A 64 -1.73 -10.71 -9.28
C GLY A 64 -1.14 -9.47 -9.93
N ASP A 65 0.19 -9.29 -9.86
CA ASP A 65 0.93 -8.51 -10.85
C ASP A 65 2.22 -9.27 -11.19
N LYS A 66 2.09 -10.19 -12.14
CA LYS A 66 3.22 -10.62 -12.96
C LYS A 66 3.51 -9.46 -13.89
N SER A 67 4.66 -8.81 -13.70
CA SER A 67 5.31 -8.10 -14.78
C SER A 67 5.92 -9.15 -15.73
N GLU A 68 5.09 -9.65 -16.65
CA GLU A 68 5.52 -10.25 -17.93
C GLU A 68 6.18 -9.12 -18.74
N GLU A 69 7.47 -9.22 -19.03
CA GLU A 69 8.02 -9.75 -20.29
C GLU A 69 8.14 -8.64 -21.34
N ASP A 70 9.29 -7.95 -21.34
CA ASP A 70 9.74 -7.16 -22.49
C ASP A 70 10.55 -8.11 -23.40
N GLY A 71 10.01 -8.36 -24.58
CA GLY A 71 10.45 -9.39 -25.49
C GLY A 71 11.53 -8.97 -26.50
N ASP A 72 11.94 -10.02 -27.21
CA ASP A 72 12.39 -10.06 -28.61
C ASP A 72 13.69 -9.32 -29.01
N LYS A 73 14.77 -10.12 -29.16
CA LYS A 73 15.66 -10.05 -30.32
C LYS A 73 16.43 -11.34 -30.57
#